data_AF-A0A961G170-F1
#
_entry.id   AF-A0A961G170-F1
#
_cell.length_a   1.000
_cell.length_b   1.000
_cell.length_c   1.000
_cell.angle_alpha   90.00
_cell.angle_beta   90.00
_cell.angle_gamma   90.00
#
_symmetry.space_group_name_H-M   'P 1'
#
loop_
_entity.id
_entity.type
_entity.pdbx_description
1 polymer ?
#
loop_
_entity_poly.entity_id
_entity_poly.type
_entity_poly.pdbx_seq_one_letter_code
_entity_poly.pdbx_strand_id
1 'polypeptide(L)'
;MEILDQLAIALGFATLAGLNLYLTVFITGIAINAGWITLSSQYEQLEVLGSEYVIIAAGIFAAAEFFADKIPWVDSAWDAIHTIIRPIGGGLLAMKTLGTADPGFDVIVGMLAGGATFVTHGLKAGTRLVVNASPEPFSNMAVSTVENVMVVGGLGLMSWSPKIAGLFFLGTLCLSLWLAPKMWRRSRGFLSLLVRKLGSPLAREEEPRLYTSLGADAAQALTATLGSRPDVLWTAQCLTGRVKGFGGLKTWQKVQIVALGGDTPGVHVVWRNWGTKHLALDLRSMEIGQEPRFLSEDVVIFDLSGSRRLVLRFPATQRRLAERVAEGLMQGRRARPLPRTAHPVLEDPSEITVGT
;
A
#
# COMPACT_ATOMS: atom_id res chain seq x y z
N MET A 1 9.57 -33.91 -20.16
CA MET A 1 8.76 -32.74 -20.56
C MET A 1 7.46 -32.66 -19.76
N GLU A 2 6.86 -33.81 -19.45
CA GLU A 2 5.63 -33.97 -18.64
C GLU A 2 5.67 -33.28 -17.27
N ILE A 3 6.77 -33.39 -16.52
CA ILE A 3 6.88 -32.78 -15.17
C ILE A 3 6.86 -31.24 -15.20
N LEU A 4 7.38 -30.62 -16.27
CA LEU A 4 7.34 -29.17 -16.41
C LEU A 4 5.90 -28.69 -16.64
N ASP A 5 5.12 -29.46 -17.40
CA ASP A 5 3.71 -29.15 -17.66
C ASP A 5 2.87 -29.33 -16.39
N GLN A 6 3.11 -30.39 -15.61
CA GLN A 6 2.51 -30.58 -14.29
C GLN A 6 2.84 -29.43 -13.32
N LEU A 7 4.12 -29.07 -13.19
CA LEU A 7 4.53 -27.96 -12.32
C LEU A 7 3.97 -26.62 -12.79
N ALA A 8 3.85 -26.39 -14.10
CA ALA A 8 3.24 -25.19 -14.64
C ALA A 8 1.74 -25.11 -14.32
N ILE A 9 1.02 -26.22 -14.43
CA ILE A 9 -0.40 -26.29 -14.04
C ILE A 9 -0.57 -26.17 -12.53
N ALA A 10 0.29 -26.82 -11.73
CA ALA A 10 0.32 -26.69 -10.27
C ALA A 10 0.50 -25.22 -9.85
N LEU A 11 1.47 -24.53 -10.45
CA LEU A 11 1.73 -23.11 -10.22
C LEU A 11 0.54 -22.24 -10.68
N GLY A 12 -0.10 -22.60 -11.78
CA GLY A 12 -1.31 -21.94 -12.26
C GLY A 12 -2.44 -22.03 -11.27
N PHE A 13 -2.80 -23.23 -10.82
CA PHE A 13 -3.81 -23.43 -9.78
C PHE A 13 -3.47 -22.71 -8.49
N ALA A 14 -2.21 -22.74 -8.04
CA ALA A 14 -1.76 -22.00 -6.86
C ALA A 14 -1.96 -20.47 -7.01
N THR A 15 -1.55 -19.92 -8.15
CA THR A 15 -1.65 -18.48 -8.41
C THR A 15 -3.11 -18.04 -8.53
N LEU A 16 -3.93 -18.80 -9.28
CA LEU A 16 -5.35 -18.52 -9.46
C LEU A 16 -6.15 -18.69 -8.18
N ALA A 17 -5.83 -19.69 -7.36
CA ALA A 17 -6.41 -19.84 -6.03
C ALA A 17 -6.08 -18.66 -5.10
N GLY A 18 -4.92 -18.04 -5.30
CA GLY A 18 -4.54 -16.81 -4.61
C GLY A 18 -5.44 -15.64 -4.99
N LEU A 19 -5.90 -15.57 -6.24
CA LEU A 19 -6.83 -14.54 -6.72
C LEU A 19 -8.29 -14.84 -6.35
N ASN A 20 -8.79 -16.03 -6.68
CA ASN A 20 -10.11 -16.53 -6.32
C ASN A 20 -10.16 -18.07 -6.30
N LEU A 21 -9.95 -18.67 -5.12
CA LEU A 21 -9.98 -20.13 -4.94
C LEU A 21 -11.30 -20.77 -5.40
N TYR A 22 -12.43 -20.20 -5.00
CA TYR A 22 -13.72 -20.80 -5.26
C TYR A 22 -14.11 -20.72 -6.73
N LEU A 23 -13.85 -19.59 -7.39
CA LEU A 23 -14.07 -19.45 -8.82
C LEU A 23 -13.15 -20.37 -9.61
N THR A 24 -11.90 -20.54 -9.17
CA THR A 24 -10.93 -21.46 -9.79
C THR A 24 -11.46 -22.89 -9.76
N VAL A 25 -11.93 -23.36 -8.60
CA VAL A 25 -12.51 -24.70 -8.44
C VAL A 25 -13.81 -24.84 -9.22
N PHE A 26 -14.69 -23.84 -9.15
CA PHE A 26 -16.00 -23.85 -9.80
C PHE A 26 -15.89 -23.98 -11.32
N ILE A 27 -15.08 -23.14 -11.98
CA ILE A 27 -14.92 -23.16 -13.44
C ILE A 27 -14.25 -24.46 -13.87
N THR A 28 -13.19 -24.88 -13.17
CA THR A 28 -12.49 -26.13 -13.48
C THR A 28 -13.43 -27.33 -13.35
N GLY A 29 -14.23 -27.36 -12.27
CA GLY A 29 -15.21 -28.41 -12.03
C GLY A 29 -16.28 -28.46 -13.10
N ILE A 30 -16.86 -27.32 -13.50
CA ILE A 30 -17.81 -27.26 -14.63
C ILE A 30 -17.16 -27.77 -15.92
N ALA A 31 -15.93 -27.36 -16.21
CA ALA A 31 -15.26 -27.75 -17.44
C ALA A 31 -14.99 -29.27 -17.50
N ILE A 32 -14.68 -29.90 -16.37
CA ILE A 32 -14.52 -31.36 -16.26
C ILE A 32 -15.89 -32.05 -16.36
N ASN A 33 -16.88 -31.61 -15.57
CA ASN A 33 -18.20 -32.22 -15.50
C ASN A 33 -18.97 -32.15 -16.84
N ALA A 34 -18.85 -31.02 -17.54
CA ALA A 34 -19.47 -30.82 -18.86
C ALA A 34 -18.66 -31.44 -20.02
N GLY A 35 -17.51 -32.07 -19.74
CA GLY A 35 -16.67 -32.69 -20.76
C GLY A 35 -15.97 -31.70 -21.70
N TRP A 36 -15.80 -30.44 -21.30
CA TRP A 36 -15.08 -29.43 -22.09
C TRP A 36 -13.57 -29.66 -22.09
N ILE A 37 -13.06 -30.32 -21.04
CA ILE A 37 -11.64 -30.69 -20.92
C ILE A 37 -11.57 -32.19 -20.69
N THR A 38 -10.88 -32.89 -21.59
CA THR A 38 -10.51 -34.30 -21.38
C THR A 38 -9.24 -34.36 -20.55
N LEU A 39 -9.34 -34.82 -19.31
CA LEU A 39 -8.18 -35.01 -18.45
C LEU A 39 -7.33 -36.16 -18.98
N SER A 40 -6.05 -35.90 -19.24
CA SER A 40 -5.06 -36.95 -19.45
C SER A 40 -4.81 -37.72 -18.16
N SER A 41 -4.33 -38.97 -18.24
CA SER A 41 -4.04 -39.84 -17.08
C SER A 41 -3.18 -39.18 -15.99
N GLN A 42 -2.26 -38.29 -16.37
CA GLN A 42 -1.43 -37.48 -15.47
C GLN A 42 -2.21 -36.50 -14.56
N TYR A 43 -3.47 -36.17 -14.89
CA TYR A 43 -4.32 -35.21 -14.16
C TYR A 43 -5.61 -35.86 -13.64
N GLU A 44 -5.69 -37.19 -13.62
CA GLU A 44 -6.88 -37.94 -13.20
C GLU A 44 -7.38 -37.53 -11.81
N GLN A 45 -6.46 -37.18 -10.90
CA GLN A 45 -6.84 -36.71 -9.56
C GLN A 45 -7.65 -35.41 -9.55
N LEU A 46 -7.64 -34.60 -10.62
CA LEU A 46 -8.49 -33.41 -10.75
C LEU A 46 -9.95 -33.77 -11.05
N GLU A 47 -10.26 -35.00 -11.44
CA GLU A 47 -11.63 -35.44 -11.75
C GLU A 47 -12.59 -35.21 -10.58
N VAL A 48 -12.09 -35.28 -9.33
CA VAL A 48 -12.87 -34.99 -8.12
C VAL A 48 -13.50 -33.59 -8.13
N LEU A 49 -12.90 -32.62 -8.84
CA LEU A 49 -13.45 -31.28 -8.98
C LEU A 49 -14.72 -31.25 -9.83
N GLY A 50 -14.90 -32.24 -10.72
CA GLY A 50 -16.09 -32.42 -11.54
C GLY A 50 -17.30 -33.01 -10.80
N SER A 51 -17.17 -33.33 -9.50
CA SER A 51 -18.28 -33.77 -8.66
C SER A 51 -19.32 -32.67 -8.48
N GLU A 52 -20.60 -32.99 -8.66
CA GLU A 52 -21.72 -32.05 -8.52
C GLU A 52 -21.69 -31.33 -7.16
N TYR A 53 -21.38 -32.05 -6.08
CA TYR A 53 -21.29 -31.46 -4.74
C TYR A 53 -20.16 -30.44 -4.62
N VAL A 54 -19.00 -30.71 -5.23
CA VAL A 54 -17.85 -29.80 -5.22
C VAL A 54 -18.17 -28.54 -6.03
N ILE A 55 -18.79 -28.70 -7.20
CA ILE A 55 -19.21 -27.59 -8.06
C ILE A 55 -20.24 -26.72 -7.35
N ILE A 56 -21.27 -27.32 -6.74
CA ILE A 56 -22.31 -26.56 -6.01
C ILE A 56 -21.69 -25.78 -4.85
N ALA A 57 -20.86 -26.43 -4.03
CA ALA A 57 -20.19 -25.76 -2.92
C ALA A 57 -19.29 -24.62 -3.40
N ALA A 58 -18.43 -24.88 -4.38
CA ALA A 58 -17.54 -23.86 -4.96
C ALA A 58 -18.32 -22.70 -5.59
N GLY A 59 -19.45 -22.98 -6.26
CA GLY A 59 -20.33 -21.98 -6.85
C GLY A 59 -20.97 -21.06 -5.81
N ILE A 60 -21.45 -21.62 -4.69
CA ILE A 60 -22.00 -20.83 -3.57
C ILE A 60 -20.93 -19.89 -3.00
N PHE A 61 -19.73 -20.41 -2.72
CA PHE A 61 -18.65 -19.58 -2.18
C PHE A 61 -18.11 -18.57 -3.21
N ALA A 62 -18.06 -18.91 -4.49
CA ALA A 62 -17.68 -17.99 -5.56
C ALA A 62 -18.70 -16.85 -5.69
N ALA A 63 -20.00 -17.15 -5.57
CA ALA A 63 -21.05 -16.13 -5.54
C ALA A 63 -20.93 -15.25 -4.29
N ALA A 64 -20.72 -15.85 -3.12
CA ALA A 64 -20.52 -15.11 -1.88
C ALA A 64 -19.33 -14.14 -1.98
N GLU A 65 -18.20 -14.60 -2.52
CA GLU A 65 -17.02 -13.75 -2.77
C GLU A 65 -17.33 -12.62 -3.76
N PHE A 66 -18.04 -12.92 -4.86
CA PHE A 66 -18.42 -11.91 -5.85
C PHE A 66 -19.25 -10.77 -5.25
N PHE A 67 -20.17 -11.08 -4.33
CA PHE A 67 -20.98 -10.07 -3.64
C PHE A 67 -20.19 -9.37 -2.52
N ALA A 68 -19.39 -10.11 -1.74
CA ALA A 68 -18.53 -9.55 -0.70
C ALA A 68 -17.58 -8.49 -1.28
N ASP A 69 -17.05 -8.73 -2.47
CA ASP A 69 -16.17 -7.81 -3.19
C ASP A 69 -16.80 -6.45 -3.52
N LYS A 70 -18.12 -6.33 -3.51
CA LYS A 70 -18.82 -5.07 -3.82
C LYS A 70 -19.06 -4.21 -2.59
N ILE A 71 -18.95 -4.78 -1.39
CA ILE A 71 -19.23 -4.08 -0.14
C ILE A 71 -17.90 -3.74 0.54
N PRO A 72 -17.53 -2.45 0.66
CA PRO A 72 -16.30 -2.06 1.37
C PRO A 72 -16.28 -2.64 2.79
N TRP A 73 -15.09 -3.04 3.24
CA TRP A 73 -14.83 -3.69 4.54
C TRP A 73 -15.29 -5.13 4.66
N VAL A 74 -16.41 -5.51 4.04
CA VAL A 74 -16.81 -6.93 3.94
C VAL A 74 -15.79 -7.69 3.10
N ASP A 75 -15.34 -7.09 2.00
CA ASP A 75 -14.22 -7.59 1.18
C ASP A 75 -12.96 -7.87 2.02
N SER A 76 -12.61 -6.94 2.88
CA SER A 76 -11.40 -6.99 3.71
C SER A 76 -11.52 -8.03 4.81
N ALA A 77 -12.71 -8.20 5.40
CA ALA A 77 -13.00 -9.25 6.38
C ALA A 77 -12.96 -10.64 5.73
N TRP A 78 -13.53 -10.76 4.52
CA TRP A 78 -13.46 -11.97 3.71
C TRP A 78 -12.00 -12.33 3.41
N ASP A 79 -11.21 -11.38 2.91
CA ASP A 79 -9.78 -11.58 2.61
C ASP A 79 -8.95 -11.95 3.86
N ALA A 80 -9.30 -11.42 5.03
CA ALA A 80 -8.63 -11.76 6.28
C ALA A 80 -8.80 -13.24 6.65
N ILE A 81 -10.03 -13.76 6.58
CA ILE A 81 -10.30 -15.20 6.79
C ILE A 81 -9.54 -16.04 5.75
N HIS A 82 -9.58 -15.60 4.50
CA HIS A 82 -9.00 -16.33 3.38
C HIS A 82 -7.47 -16.28 3.31
N THR A 83 -6.83 -15.46 4.13
CA THR A 83 -5.38 -15.49 4.34
C THR A 83 -4.90 -16.86 4.86
N ILE A 84 -5.79 -17.61 5.53
CA ILE A 84 -5.51 -18.98 6.00
C ILE A 84 -6.08 -20.03 5.04
N ILE A 85 -7.33 -19.86 4.61
CA ILE A 85 -8.05 -20.88 3.80
C ILE A 85 -7.39 -21.06 2.44
N ARG A 86 -6.99 -19.97 1.77
CA ARG A 86 -6.49 -20.05 0.39
C ARG A 86 -5.15 -20.76 0.29
N PRO A 87 -4.11 -20.45 1.09
CA PRO A 87 -2.85 -21.18 1.02
C PRO A 87 -3.03 -22.70 1.16
N ILE A 88 -3.93 -23.12 2.05
CA ILE A 88 -4.26 -24.53 2.22
C ILE A 88 -4.96 -25.06 0.96
N GLY A 89 -6.03 -24.40 0.50
CA GLY A 89 -6.79 -24.81 -0.68
C GLY A 89 -5.97 -24.85 -1.98
N GLY A 90 -5.14 -23.83 -2.23
CA GLY A 90 -4.25 -23.76 -3.40
C GLY A 90 -3.14 -24.80 -3.35
N GLY A 91 -2.59 -25.10 -2.17
CA GLY A 91 -1.65 -26.20 -1.97
C GLY A 91 -2.29 -27.57 -2.28
N LEU A 92 -3.49 -27.82 -1.73
CA LEU A 92 -4.25 -29.04 -2.00
C LEU A 92 -4.59 -29.19 -3.49
N LEU A 93 -5.03 -28.11 -4.14
CA LEU A 93 -5.38 -28.10 -5.55
C LEU A 93 -4.17 -28.37 -6.45
N ALA A 94 -3.03 -27.77 -6.14
CA ALA A 94 -1.79 -28.00 -6.87
C ALA A 94 -1.29 -29.45 -6.74
N MET A 95 -1.39 -30.06 -5.55
CA MET A 95 -1.02 -31.47 -5.37
C MET A 95 -1.87 -32.41 -6.25
N LYS A 96 -3.15 -32.07 -6.50
CA LYS A 96 -4.01 -32.87 -7.39
C LYS A 96 -3.62 -32.82 -8.87
N THR A 97 -2.70 -31.94 -9.24
CA THR A 97 -2.13 -31.90 -10.60
C THR A 97 -0.96 -32.84 -10.77
N LEU A 98 -0.43 -33.35 -9.66
CA LEU A 98 0.61 -34.35 -9.64
C LEU A 98 -0.10 -35.71 -9.70
N GLY A 99 0.37 -36.58 -10.59
CA GLY A 99 -0.15 -37.94 -10.70
C GLY A 99 0.23 -38.78 -9.47
N THR A 100 0.60 -40.04 -9.67
CA THR A 100 1.14 -40.91 -8.60
C THR A 100 2.57 -40.51 -8.23
N ALA A 101 2.75 -39.29 -7.74
CA ALA A 101 4.05 -38.77 -7.33
C ALA A 101 4.51 -39.40 -6.00
N ASP A 102 5.81 -39.32 -5.75
CA ASP A 102 6.40 -39.63 -4.45
C ASP A 102 5.74 -38.77 -3.36
N PRO A 103 5.27 -39.35 -2.23
CA PRO A 103 4.68 -38.58 -1.13
C PRO A 103 5.56 -37.42 -0.63
N GLY A 104 6.88 -37.56 -0.71
CA GLY A 104 7.81 -36.47 -0.41
C GLY A 104 7.68 -35.28 -1.36
N PHE A 105 7.49 -35.56 -2.66
CA PHE A 105 7.29 -34.54 -3.69
C PHE A 105 5.94 -33.82 -3.53
N ASP A 106 4.88 -34.52 -3.16
CA ASP A 106 3.57 -33.92 -2.87
C ASP A 106 3.68 -32.87 -1.77
N VAL A 107 4.38 -33.17 -0.68
CA VAL A 107 4.61 -32.22 0.42
C VAL A 107 5.36 -30.99 -0.08
N ILE A 108 6.40 -31.15 -0.89
CA ILE A 108 7.17 -30.03 -1.45
C ILE A 108 6.27 -29.15 -2.31
N VAL A 109 5.50 -29.74 -3.23
CA VAL A 109 4.62 -28.96 -4.11
C VAL A 109 3.50 -28.30 -3.32
N GLY A 110 2.89 -28.99 -2.35
CA GLY A 110 1.88 -28.41 -1.48
C GLY A 110 2.38 -27.19 -0.72
N MET A 111 3.61 -27.26 -0.18
CA MET A 111 4.26 -26.13 0.50
C MET A 111 4.54 -24.96 -0.44
N LEU A 112 5.14 -25.24 -1.61
CA LEU A 112 5.49 -24.21 -2.59
C LEU A 112 4.24 -23.56 -3.19
N ALA A 113 3.22 -24.35 -3.54
CA ALA A 113 1.95 -23.89 -4.06
C ALA A 113 1.17 -23.10 -3.01
N GLY A 114 1.13 -23.56 -1.75
CA GLY A 114 0.53 -22.80 -0.66
C GLY A 114 1.21 -21.45 -0.45
N GLY A 115 2.55 -21.40 -0.54
CA GLY A 115 3.33 -20.17 -0.51
C GLY A 115 3.03 -19.23 -1.69
N ALA A 116 2.98 -19.76 -2.92
CA ALA A 116 2.63 -18.97 -4.11
C ALA A 116 1.19 -18.42 -4.03
N THR A 117 0.27 -19.21 -3.51
CA THR A 117 -1.11 -18.83 -3.23
C THR A 117 -1.17 -17.69 -2.21
N PHE A 118 -0.42 -17.81 -1.10
CA PHE A 118 -0.34 -16.79 -0.06
C PHE A 118 0.22 -15.46 -0.60
N VAL A 119 1.29 -15.51 -1.39
CA VAL A 119 1.91 -14.32 -1.98
C VAL A 119 0.94 -13.62 -2.93
N THR A 120 0.25 -14.39 -3.78
CA THR A 120 -0.72 -13.84 -4.74
C THR A 120 -1.95 -13.26 -4.04
N HIS A 121 -2.47 -13.94 -3.02
CA HIS A 121 -3.55 -13.42 -2.16
C HIS A 121 -3.12 -12.15 -1.43
N GLY A 122 -1.89 -12.10 -0.91
CA GLY A 122 -1.35 -10.91 -0.26
C GLY A 122 -1.28 -9.69 -1.18
N LEU A 123 -1.01 -9.89 -2.47
CA LEU A 123 -1.06 -8.84 -3.49
C LEU A 123 -2.51 -8.35 -3.73
N LYS A 124 -3.49 -9.25 -3.79
CA LYS A 124 -4.93 -8.91 -3.85
C LYS A 124 -5.36 -8.09 -2.63
N ALA A 125 -5.20 -8.64 -1.43
CA ALA A 125 -5.60 -8.00 -0.18
C ALA A 125 -4.91 -6.63 0.02
N GLY A 126 -3.61 -6.52 -0.31
CA GLY A 126 -2.90 -5.25 -0.23
C GLY A 126 -3.36 -4.22 -1.28
N THR A 127 -3.87 -4.66 -2.43
CA THR A 127 -4.46 -3.77 -3.44
C THR A 127 -5.80 -3.23 -2.95
N ARG A 128 -6.63 -4.08 -2.33
CA ARG A 128 -7.89 -3.69 -1.68
C ARG A 128 -7.67 -2.63 -0.60
N LEU A 129 -6.63 -2.74 0.22
CA LEU A 129 -6.27 -1.69 1.20
C LEU A 129 -5.97 -0.33 0.56
N VAL A 130 -5.39 -0.31 -0.65
CA VAL A 130 -5.12 0.93 -1.38
C VAL A 130 -6.39 1.51 -1.96
N VAL A 131 -7.27 0.68 -2.52
CA VAL A 131 -8.54 1.12 -3.10
C VAL A 131 -9.50 1.58 -2.01
N ASN A 132 -9.64 0.84 -0.91
CA ASN A 132 -10.49 1.20 0.23
C ASN A 132 -10.04 2.46 0.99
N ALA A 133 -8.82 2.97 0.74
CA ALA A 133 -8.38 4.25 1.27
C ALA A 133 -9.13 5.46 0.65
N SER A 134 -9.84 5.25 -0.47
CA SER A 134 -10.78 6.20 -1.09
C SER A 134 -11.96 5.39 -1.63
N PRO A 135 -13.04 5.21 -0.85
CA PRO A 135 -14.13 4.29 -1.18
C PRO A 135 -14.95 4.80 -2.36
N GLU A 136 -14.44 4.59 -3.57
CA GLU A 136 -15.15 4.78 -4.82
C GLU A 136 -15.65 3.40 -5.29
N PRO A 137 -16.96 3.12 -5.26
CA PRO A 137 -17.52 1.79 -5.56
C PRO A 137 -17.06 1.22 -6.90
N PHE A 138 -16.83 2.09 -7.88
CA PHE A 138 -16.37 1.72 -9.22
C PHE A 138 -14.97 1.10 -9.20
N SER A 139 -14.06 1.56 -8.33
CA SER A 139 -12.68 1.05 -8.29
C SER A 139 -12.62 -0.36 -7.72
N ASN A 140 -13.37 -0.65 -6.66
CA ASN A 140 -13.46 -2.02 -6.12
C ASN A 140 -14.09 -2.97 -7.13
N MET A 141 -15.14 -2.52 -7.83
CA MET A 141 -15.78 -3.30 -8.87
C MET A 141 -14.85 -3.59 -10.06
N ALA A 142 -14.08 -2.61 -10.51
CA ALA A 142 -13.13 -2.77 -11.61
C ALA A 142 -12.01 -3.75 -11.23
N VAL A 143 -11.41 -3.61 -10.05
CA VAL A 143 -10.35 -4.50 -9.57
C VAL A 143 -10.85 -5.94 -9.44
N SER A 144 -12.02 -6.15 -8.81
CA SER A 144 -12.57 -7.49 -8.64
C SER A 144 -12.97 -8.16 -9.96
N THR A 145 -13.44 -7.36 -10.93
CA THR A 145 -13.78 -7.87 -12.28
C THR A 145 -12.52 -8.32 -13.02
N VAL A 146 -11.46 -7.52 -12.94
CA VAL A 146 -10.16 -7.84 -13.55
C VAL A 146 -9.56 -9.11 -12.93
N GLU A 147 -9.67 -9.29 -11.61
CA GLU A 147 -9.27 -10.53 -10.92
C GLU A 147 -10.03 -11.75 -11.47
N ASN A 148 -11.34 -11.68 -11.60
CA ASN A 148 -12.15 -12.79 -12.11
C ASN A 148 -11.86 -13.11 -13.58
N VAL A 149 -11.61 -12.09 -14.40
CA VAL A 149 -11.18 -12.27 -15.80
C VAL A 149 -9.80 -12.94 -15.85
N MET A 150 -8.87 -12.57 -14.97
CA MET A 150 -7.56 -13.24 -14.87
C MET A 150 -7.71 -14.71 -14.48
N VAL A 151 -8.67 -15.05 -13.62
CA VAL A 151 -8.93 -16.45 -13.25
C VAL A 151 -9.48 -17.24 -14.43
N VAL A 152 -10.53 -16.76 -15.09
CA VAL A 152 -11.13 -17.44 -16.25
C VAL A 152 -10.11 -17.55 -17.40
N GLY A 153 -9.43 -16.45 -17.73
CA GLY A 153 -8.42 -16.42 -18.79
C GLY A 153 -7.19 -17.25 -18.46
N GLY A 154 -6.76 -17.26 -17.20
CA GLY A 154 -5.66 -18.08 -16.72
C GLY A 154 -5.95 -19.58 -16.82
N LEU A 155 -7.17 -20.01 -16.46
CA LEU A 155 -7.62 -21.40 -16.65
C LEU A 155 -7.63 -21.76 -18.13
N GLY A 156 -8.17 -20.89 -19.00
CA GLY A 156 -8.13 -21.09 -20.44
C GLY A 156 -6.71 -21.20 -21.01
N LEU A 157 -5.78 -20.39 -20.50
CA LEU A 157 -4.37 -20.42 -20.88
C LEU A 157 -3.70 -21.73 -20.44
N MET A 158 -4.03 -22.26 -19.25
CA MET A 158 -3.55 -23.56 -18.76
C MET A 158 -4.00 -24.70 -19.68
N SER A 159 -5.27 -24.68 -20.12
CA SER A 159 -5.81 -25.69 -21.04
C SER A 159 -5.20 -25.59 -22.44
N TRP A 160 -4.89 -24.38 -22.91
CA TRP A 160 -4.33 -24.17 -24.25
C TRP A 160 -2.83 -24.48 -24.34
N SER A 161 -2.04 -23.99 -23.37
CA SER A 161 -0.59 -24.20 -23.36
C SER A 161 -0.03 -24.14 -21.92
N PRO A 162 0.19 -25.30 -21.27
CA PRO A 162 0.74 -25.36 -19.91
C PRO A 162 2.04 -24.57 -19.75
N LYS A 163 2.94 -24.63 -20.73
CA LYS A 163 4.25 -23.94 -20.66
C LYS A 163 4.12 -22.42 -20.68
N ILE A 164 3.28 -21.88 -21.57
CA ILE A 164 3.03 -20.44 -21.64
C ILE A 164 2.31 -19.98 -20.36
N ALA A 165 1.35 -20.76 -19.88
CA ALA A 165 0.68 -20.52 -18.60
C ALA A 165 1.69 -20.48 -17.44
N GLY A 166 2.58 -21.47 -17.35
CA GLY A 166 3.63 -21.54 -16.33
C GLY A 166 4.54 -20.33 -16.33
N LEU A 167 4.98 -19.86 -17.50
CA LEU A 167 5.79 -18.64 -17.61
C LEU A 167 5.01 -17.40 -17.16
N PHE A 168 3.75 -17.28 -17.56
CA PHE A 168 2.87 -16.18 -17.16
C PHE A 168 2.66 -16.14 -15.63
N PHE A 169 2.36 -17.28 -15.01
CA PHE A 169 2.15 -17.37 -13.56
C PHE A 169 3.45 -17.18 -12.77
N LEU A 170 4.58 -17.68 -13.28
CA LEU A 170 5.88 -17.40 -12.69
C LEU A 170 6.20 -15.91 -12.72
N GLY A 171 5.95 -15.24 -13.84
CA GLY A 171 6.09 -13.78 -13.97
C GLY A 171 5.18 -13.02 -12.98
N THR A 172 3.94 -13.48 -12.83
CA THR A 172 2.97 -12.92 -11.86
C THR A 172 3.45 -13.10 -10.42
N LEU A 173 3.98 -14.27 -10.08
CA LEU A 173 4.54 -14.56 -8.76
C LEU A 173 5.78 -13.70 -8.48
N CYS A 174 6.71 -13.60 -9.43
CA CYS A 174 7.88 -12.72 -9.31
C CYS A 174 7.49 -11.26 -9.11
N LEU A 175 6.51 -10.77 -9.86
CA LEU A 175 5.97 -9.41 -9.70
C LEU A 175 5.35 -9.22 -8.31
N SER A 176 4.59 -10.21 -7.83
CA SER A 176 3.97 -10.19 -6.50
C SER A 176 5.02 -10.15 -5.39
N LEU A 177 6.06 -10.97 -5.47
CA LEU A 177 7.19 -10.97 -4.53
C LEU A 177 7.95 -9.63 -4.56
N TRP A 178 8.15 -9.04 -5.74
CA TRP A 178 8.80 -7.73 -5.86
C TRP A 178 7.95 -6.59 -5.28
N LEU A 179 6.62 -6.68 -5.39
CA LEU A 179 5.69 -5.71 -4.81
C LEU A 179 5.47 -5.90 -3.30
N ALA A 180 5.63 -7.11 -2.77
CA ALA A 180 5.32 -7.44 -1.38
C ALA A 180 5.98 -6.50 -0.34
N PRO A 181 7.30 -6.17 -0.41
CA PRO A 181 7.91 -5.23 0.54
C PRO A 181 7.34 -3.81 0.46
N LYS A 182 6.87 -3.39 -0.73
CA LYS A 182 6.25 -2.07 -0.92
C LYS A 182 4.87 -2.05 -0.30
N MET A 183 4.10 -3.12 -0.47
CA MET A 183 2.75 -3.24 0.07
C MET A 183 2.77 -3.43 1.58
N TRP A 184 3.66 -4.26 2.11
CA TRP A 184 3.81 -4.49 3.55
C TRP A 184 3.99 -3.16 4.32
N ARG A 185 4.83 -2.25 3.80
CA ARG A 185 5.00 -0.92 4.40
C ARG A 185 3.70 -0.12 4.45
N ARG A 186 2.89 -0.19 3.38
CA ARG A 186 1.59 0.49 3.30
C ARG A 186 0.57 -0.14 4.25
N SER A 187 0.44 -1.47 4.21
CA SER A 187 -0.49 -2.22 5.07
C SER A 187 -0.22 -2.00 6.55
N ARG A 188 1.06 -2.01 6.96
CA ARG A 188 1.43 -1.73 8.36
C ARG A 188 1.06 -0.31 8.79
N GLY A 189 1.23 0.66 7.89
CA GLY A 189 0.81 2.05 8.13
C GLY A 189 -0.71 2.16 8.31
N PHE A 190 -1.46 1.57 7.38
CA PHE A 190 -2.93 1.56 7.42
C PHE A 190 -3.45 0.88 8.70
N LEU A 191 -2.94 -0.32 9.02
CA LEU A 191 -3.33 -1.06 10.22
C LEU A 191 -3.02 -0.27 11.50
N SER A 192 -1.90 0.47 11.53
CA SER A 192 -1.58 1.32 12.69
C SER A 192 -2.58 2.45 12.90
N LEU A 193 -3.21 2.97 11.84
CA LEU A 193 -4.28 3.97 11.95
C LEU A 193 -5.59 3.31 12.40
N LEU A 194 -5.91 2.14 11.85
CA LEU A 194 -7.10 1.37 12.21
C LEU A 194 -7.08 0.99 13.70
N VAL A 195 -5.98 0.42 14.18
CA VAL A 195 -5.80 0.03 15.59
C VAL A 195 -5.91 1.24 16.50
N ARG A 196 -5.36 2.41 16.10
CA ARG A 196 -5.49 3.64 16.88
C ARG A 196 -6.92 4.19 16.92
N LYS A 197 -7.70 3.98 15.85
CA LYS A 197 -9.11 4.39 15.80
C LYS A 197 -10.02 3.45 16.59
N LEU A 198 -9.77 2.15 16.56
CA LEU A 198 -10.53 1.14 17.32
C LEU A 198 -10.15 1.11 18.80
N GLY A 199 -8.86 1.32 19.09
CA GLY A 199 -8.30 1.30 20.45
C GLY A 199 -8.38 2.63 21.18
N SER A 200 -8.92 3.69 20.56
CA SER A 200 -9.32 4.86 21.33
C SER A 200 -10.64 4.52 22.02
N PRO A 201 -10.70 4.48 23.36
CA PRO A 201 -11.96 4.70 24.05
C PRO A 201 -12.54 6.03 23.55
N LEU A 202 -13.78 6.38 23.91
CA LEU A 202 -14.25 7.78 23.91
C LEU A 202 -13.43 8.59 24.93
N ALA A 203 -12.10 8.58 24.79
CA ALA A 203 -11.11 9.16 25.64
C ALA A 203 -11.25 10.66 25.43
N ARG A 204 -11.82 11.26 26.47
CA ARG A 204 -11.77 12.68 26.83
C ARG A 204 -10.67 13.38 26.06
N GLU A 205 -11.05 14.45 25.35
CA GLU A 205 -10.16 15.31 24.60
C GLU A 205 -9.07 15.90 25.50
N GLU A 206 -8.01 15.14 25.78
CA GLU A 206 -6.78 15.71 26.31
C GLU A 206 -6.23 16.64 25.23
N GLU A 207 -5.92 17.88 25.62
CA GLU A 207 -5.28 18.82 24.71
C GLU A 207 -4.02 18.17 24.11
N PRO A 208 -3.90 18.10 22.78
CA PRO A 208 -2.77 17.45 22.15
C PRO A 208 -1.52 18.24 22.50
N ARG A 209 -0.65 17.67 23.34
CA ARG A 209 0.65 18.26 23.64
C ARG A 209 1.52 18.14 22.39
N LEU A 210 1.76 19.25 21.70
CA LEU A 210 2.89 19.36 20.80
C LEU A 210 4.14 18.98 21.62
N TYR A 211 4.83 17.91 21.22
CA TYR A 211 5.96 17.39 21.98
C TYR A 211 7.12 18.38 21.84
N THR A 212 7.67 18.88 22.94
CA THR A 212 8.89 19.69 22.92
C THR A 212 10.16 18.84 22.90
N SER A 213 10.05 17.52 23.11
CA SER A 213 11.21 16.63 23.13
C SER A 213 11.54 16.07 21.74
N LEU A 214 12.76 16.38 21.30
CA LEU A 214 13.39 15.78 20.13
C LEU A 214 14.27 14.61 20.58
N GLY A 215 14.14 13.44 19.94
CA GLY A 215 14.99 12.29 20.27
C GLY A 215 16.48 12.58 20.04
N ALA A 216 17.37 11.96 20.81
CA ALA A 216 18.82 12.22 20.75
C ALA A 216 19.39 12.09 19.32
N ASP A 217 19.02 11.02 18.60
CA ASP A 217 19.47 10.80 17.22
C ASP A 217 18.97 11.89 16.25
N ALA A 218 17.77 12.42 16.48
CA ALA A 218 17.20 13.50 15.67
C ALA A 218 17.84 14.85 15.98
N ALA A 219 18.09 15.12 17.26
CA ALA A 219 18.82 16.29 17.69
C ALA A 219 20.25 16.30 17.13
N GLN A 220 20.94 15.16 17.15
CA GLN A 220 22.28 15.01 16.60
C GLN A 220 22.29 15.24 15.09
N ALA A 221 21.36 14.64 14.34
CA ALA A 221 21.27 14.80 12.90
C ALA A 221 20.99 16.26 12.47
N LEU A 222 20.12 16.96 13.21
CA LEU A 222 19.84 18.38 12.99
C LEU A 222 21.03 19.26 13.37
N THR A 223 21.67 19.01 14.52
CA THR A 223 22.86 19.74 14.98
C THR A 223 23.99 19.63 13.95
N ALA A 224 24.22 18.43 13.40
CA ALA A 224 25.24 18.21 12.38
C ALA A 224 25.04 19.05 11.10
N THR A 225 23.81 19.51 10.84
CA THR A 225 23.47 20.28 9.63
C THR A 225 23.30 21.77 9.91
N LEU A 226 22.78 22.12 11.08
CA LEU A 226 22.56 23.50 11.51
C LEU A 226 23.82 24.12 12.15
N GLY A 227 24.82 23.31 12.51
CA GLY A 227 26.07 23.77 13.15
C GLY A 227 25.93 24.13 14.64
N SER A 228 24.69 24.19 15.15
CA SER A 228 24.37 24.48 16.55
C SER A 228 23.19 23.63 17.01
N ARG A 229 22.96 23.57 18.33
CA ARG A 229 21.85 22.79 18.89
C ARG A 229 20.52 23.43 18.44
N PRO A 230 19.59 22.65 17.86
CA PRO A 230 18.32 23.20 17.37
C PRO A 230 17.48 23.74 18.53
N ASP A 231 17.00 24.98 18.39
CA ASP A 231 15.99 25.57 19.26
C ASP A 231 14.61 25.05 18.82
N VAL A 232 14.11 24.02 19.51
CA VAL A 232 12.89 23.30 19.12
C VAL A 232 11.67 24.00 19.71
N LEU A 233 10.82 24.58 18.84
CA LEU A 233 9.54 25.18 19.24
C LEU A 233 8.49 24.10 19.52
N TRP A 234 8.35 23.15 18.60
CA TRP A 234 7.41 22.06 18.72
C TRP A 234 7.76 20.88 17.81
N THR A 235 7.30 19.70 18.17
CA THR A 235 7.39 18.51 17.33
C THR A 235 6.07 17.74 17.30
N ALA A 236 5.84 17.03 16.19
CA ALA A 236 4.66 16.18 16.01
C ALA A 236 5.01 14.92 15.22
N GLN A 237 4.49 13.77 15.64
CA GLN A 237 4.67 12.51 14.91
C GLN A 237 3.50 12.26 13.98
N CYS A 238 3.78 11.90 12.73
CA CYS A 238 2.76 11.56 11.75
C CYS A 238 3.26 10.48 10.78
N LEU A 239 2.35 10.02 9.92
CA LEU A 239 2.69 9.24 8.74
C LEU A 239 2.73 10.16 7.52
N THR A 240 3.55 9.86 6.53
CA THR A 240 3.49 10.54 5.24
C THR A 240 2.44 9.87 4.34
N GLY A 241 1.67 10.67 3.61
CA GLY A 241 0.81 10.23 2.51
C GLY A 241 1.52 10.38 1.16
N ARG A 242 0.88 11.08 0.21
CA ARG A 242 1.51 11.43 -1.07
C ARG A 242 2.76 12.27 -0.83
N VAL A 243 3.86 11.95 -1.50
CA VAL A 243 5.12 12.70 -1.46
C VAL A 243 5.58 12.94 -2.91
N LYS A 244 5.75 14.20 -3.30
CA LYS A 244 6.23 14.63 -4.62
C LYS A 244 7.18 15.81 -4.45
N GLY A 245 8.41 15.68 -4.94
CA GLY A 245 9.43 16.73 -4.87
C GLY A 245 10.19 16.82 -3.54
N PHE A 246 9.98 15.89 -2.61
CA PHE A 246 10.72 15.81 -1.34
C PHE A 246 11.57 14.53 -1.31
N GLY A 247 12.85 14.66 -1.68
CA GLY A 247 13.78 13.54 -1.83
C GLY A 247 13.96 12.73 -0.54
N GLY A 248 14.02 11.41 -0.67
CA GLY A 248 14.28 10.49 0.44
C GLY A 248 13.06 10.13 1.31
N LEU A 249 12.01 10.96 1.33
CA LEU A 249 10.73 10.65 1.96
C LEU A 249 9.92 9.66 1.12
N LYS A 250 9.31 8.68 1.78
CA LYS A 250 8.47 7.66 1.14
C LYS A 250 7.04 7.78 1.67
N THR A 251 6.04 7.40 0.88
CA THR A 251 4.64 7.25 1.34
C THR A 251 4.52 6.16 2.42
N TRP A 252 3.62 6.37 3.39
CA TRP A 252 3.38 5.53 4.56
C TRP A 252 4.59 5.39 5.49
N GLN A 253 5.44 6.41 5.54
CA GLN A 253 6.61 6.45 6.40
C GLN A 253 6.28 7.21 7.69
N LYS A 254 6.72 6.66 8.84
CA LYS A 254 6.67 7.39 10.12
C LYS A 254 7.72 8.50 10.10
N VAL A 255 7.29 9.71 10.38
CA VAL A 255 8.14 10.90 10.42
C VAL A 255 7.81 11.75 11.64
N GLN A 256 8.77 12.56 12.06
CA GLN A 256 8.60 13.59 13.07
C GLN A 256 8.79 14.95 12.41
N ILE A 257 7.78 15.81 12.51
CA ILE A 257 7.86 17.21 12.12
C ILE A 257 8.47 17.96 13.29
N VAL A 258 9.42 18.85 13.01
CA VAL A 258 10.16 19.63 13.99
C VAL A 258 10.16 21.07 13.50
N ALA A 259 9.51 21.97 14.25
CA ALA A 259 9.64 23.40 14.01
C ALA A 259 10.73 23.98 14.89
N LEU A 260 11.59 24.76 14.26
CA LEU A 260 12.74 25.40 14.87
C LEU A 260 12.53 26.90 14.95
N GLY A 261 12.97 27.48 16.07
CA GLY A 261 13.04 28.91 16.33
C GLY A 261 14.48 29.44 16.23
N GLY A 262 14.71 30.61 16.83
CA GLY A 262 16.03 31.22 16.92
C GLY A 262 16.59 31.74 15.58
N ASP A 263 17.91 31.63 15.43
CA ASP A 263 18.67 32.21 14.30
C ASP A 263 18.43 31.49 12.97
N THR A 264 17.98 30.23 13.01
CA THR A 264 17.64 29.43 11.82
C THR A 264 16.20 28.93 11.88
N PRO A 265 15.19 29.81 11.78
CA PRO A 265 13.80 29.41 11.88
C PRO A 265 13.41 28.60 10.65
N GLY A 266 12.68 27.51 10.88
CA GLY A 266 12.27 26.62 9.80
C GLY A 266 11.57 25.36 10.28
N VAL A 267 10.89 24.69 9.35
CA VAL A 267 10.25 23.41 9.64
C VAL A 267 11.07 22.30 8.99
N HIS A 268 11.42 21.29 9.77
CA HIS A 268 12.14 20.12 9.32
C HIS A 268 11.29 18.86 9.49
N VAL A 269 11.43 17.93 8.56
CA VAL A 269 10.89 16.58 8.68
C VAL A 269 12.05 15.64 8.96
N VAL A 270 11.98 14.90 10.06
CA VAL A 270 12.97 13.92 10.49
C VAL A 270 12.40 12.52 10.39
N TRP A 271 13.19 11.57 9.91
CA TRP A 271 12.79 10.16 9.84
C TRP A 271 13.97 9.23 10.01
N ARG A 272 13.67 8.00 10.44
CA ARG A 272 14.66 6.94 10.57
C ARG A 272 14.70 6.08 9.30
N ASN A 273 15.91 5.81 8.84
CA ASN A 273 16.24 4.83 7.81
C ASN A 273 17.48 4.04 8.30
N TRP A 274 18.43 3.63 7.45
CA TRP A 274 19.77 3.17 7.84
C TRP A 274 20.60 4.30 8.52
N GLY A 275 20.02 4.98 9.52
CA GLY A 275 20.46 6.26 10.10
C GLY A 275 19.31 7.27 10.20
N THR A 276 19.51 8.36 10.93
CA THR A 276 18.53 9.45 11.03
C THR A 276 18.75 10.44 9.89
N LYS A 277 17.70 10.69 9.11
CA LYS A 277 17.69 11.67 8.02
C LYS A 277 16.74 12.80 8.35
N HIS A 278 17.00 13.97 7.80
CA HIS A 278 16.12 15.11 7.92
C HIS A 278 16.07 15.91 6.61
N LEU A 279 15.01 16.70 6.45
CA LEU A 279 14.78 17.56 5.29
C LEU A 279 14.13 18.85 5.76
N ALA A 280 14.67 20.00 5.36
CA ALA A 280 14.02 21.29 5.56
C ALA A 280 12.84 21.44 4.58
N LEU A 281 11.67 21.81 5.08
CA LEU A 281 10.50 22.15 4.28
C LEU A 281 10.56 23.62 3.90
N ASP A 282 10.69 23.90 2.61
CA ASP A 282 10.45 25.24 2.09
C ASP A 282 8.95 25.45 1.84
N LEU A 283 8.31 26.21 2.72
CA LEU A 283 6.88 26.47 2.69
C LEU A 283 6.52 27.77 1.96
N ARG A 284 7.50 28.54 1.45
CA ARG A 284 7.28 29.89 0.88
C ARG A 284 6.25 29.89 -0.26
N SER A 285 6.38 28.95 -1.18
CA SER A 285 5.53 28.82 -2.38
C SER A 285 4.51 27.69 -2.24
N MET A 286 4.04 27.43 -1.01
CA MET A 286 3.16 26.31 -0.72
C MET A 286 1.91 26.78 0.06
N GLU A 287 0.79 26.13 -0.21
CA GLU A 287 -0.45 26.27 0.54
C GLU A 287 -0.65 25.07 1.46
N ILE A 288 -1.28 25.31 2.61
CA ILE A 288 -1.52 24.28 3.62
C ILE A 288 -3.03 24.17 3.78
N GLY A 289 -3.56 22.99 3.48
CA GLY A 289 -4.97 22.65 3.70
C GLY A 289 -5.11 21.48 4.67
N GLN A 290 -6.34 21.22 5.08
CA GLN A 290 -6.69 20.07 5.90
C GLN A 290 -7.81 19.30 5.20
N GLU A 291 -7.65 17.98 5.11
CA GLU A 291 -8.60 17.07 4.48
C GLU A 291 -8.96 15.96 5.48
N PRO A 292 -10.17 15.96 6.07
CA PRO A 292 -10.62 14.87 6.92
C PRO A 292 -10.89 13.61 6.10
N ARG A 293 -10.48 12.46 6.63
CA ARG A 293 -10.71 11.12 6.06
C ARG A 293 -11.23 10.16 7.12
N PHE A 294 -11.72 9.01 6.69
CA PHE A 294 -12.27 8.02 7.61
C PHE A 294 -11.28 7.54 8.70
N LEU A 295 -10.02 7.28 8.35
CA LEU A 295 -9.00 6.82 9.32
C LEU A 295 -7.97 7.88 9.70
N SER A 296 -8.01 9.05 9.05
CA SER A 296 -7.00 10.07 9.24
C SER A 296 -7.49 11.49 9.11
N GLU A 297 -6.76 12.41 9.72
CA GLU A 297 -6.81 13.84 9.45
C GLU A 297 -5.53 14.19 8.70
N ASP A 298 -5.68 14.53 7.41
CA ASP A 298 -4.55 14.78 6.52
C ASP A 298 -4.28 16.30 6.45
N VAL A 299 -3.10 16.73 6.90
CA VAL A 299 -2.58 18.08 6.62
C VAL A 299 -1.86 18.02 5.28
N VAL A 300 -2.37 18.75 4.29
CA VAL A 300 -1.92 18.66 2.90
C VAL A 300 -1.19 19.94 2.51
N ILE A 301 0.02 19.76 1.98
CA ILE A 301 0.85 20.84 1.43
C ILE A 301 0.73 20.79 -0.09
N PHE A 302 0.17 21.86 -0.65
CA PHE A 302 -0.04 22.07 -2.09
C PHE A 302 1.03 23.02 -2.63
N ASP A 303 1.40 22.87 -3.90
CA ASP A 303 2.08 23.94 -4.62
C ASP A 303 1.07 24.99 -5.13
N LEU A 304 1.57 26.11 -5.64
CA LEU A 304 0.74 27.20 -6.19
C LEU A 304 -0.16 26.78 -7.37
N SER A 305 0.06 25.60 -7.97
CA SER A 305 -0.81 25.05 -9.03
C SER A 305 -1.99 24.22 -8.46
N GLY A 306 -2.09 24.09 -7.14
CA GLY A 306 -3.05 23.22 -6.47
C GLY A 306 -2.65 21.74 -6.47
N SER A 307 -1.43 21.40 -6.89
CA SER A 307 -0.95 20.01 -6.87
C SER A 307 -0.47 19.61 -5.48
N ARG A 308 -0.98 18.49 -4.96
CA ARG A 308 -0.55 17.90 -3.67
C ARG A 308 0.94 17.51 -3.72
N ARG A 309 1.79 18.15 -2.89
CA ARG A 309 3.23 17.90 -2.80
C ARG A 309 3.58 16.99 -1.63
N LEU A 310 3.02 17.25 -0.45
CA LEU A 310 3.25 16.43 0.74
C LEU A 310 1.96 16.30 1.53
N VAL A 311 1.61 15.09 1.92
CA VAL A 311 0.50 14.82 2.83
C VAL A 311 1.07 14.33 4.15
N LEU A 312 0.68 14.96 5.25
CA LEU A 312 1.03 14.59 6.61
C LEU A 312 -0.24 14.01 7.25
N ARG A 313 -0.18 12.74 7.56
CA ARG A 313 -1.32 11.91 7.95
C ARG A 313 -1.31 11.66 9.45
N PHE A 314 -2.30 12.21 10.14
CA PHE A 314 -2.55 11.98 11.55
C PHE A 314 -3.71 10.99 11.71
N PRO A 315 -3.75 10.16 12.76
CA PRO A 315 -4.95 9.39 13.08
C PRO A 315 -6.19 10.28 13.17
N ALA A 316 -7.35 9.77 12.74
CA ALA A 316 -8.62 10.53 12.81
C ALA A 316 -8.96 11.01 14.23
N THR A 317 -8.50 10.26 15.23
CA THR A 317 -8.65 10.59 16.66
C THR A 317 -7.80 11.79 17.11
N GLN A 318 -6.86 12.26 16.28
CA GLN A 318 -5.90 13.32 16.59
C GLN A 318 -6.16 14.61 15.79
N ARG A 319 -7.43 14.90 15.47
CA ARG A 319 -7.83 16.09 14.69
C ARG A 319 -7.24 17.40 15.22
N ARG A 320 -7.36 17.66 16.52
CA ARG A 320 -6.79 18.87 17.15
C ARG A 320 -5.27 18.96 16.98
N LEU A 321 -4.54 17.84 16.98
CA LEU A 321 -3.10 17.84 16.74
C LEU A 321 -2.79 18.21 15.29
N ALA A 322 -3.56 17.67 14.34
CA ALA A 322 -3.44 18.03 12.92
C ALA A 322 -3.71 19.52 12.69
N GLU A 323 -4.74 20.08 13.33
CA GLU A 323 -5.07 21.51 13.28
C GLU A 323 -3.91 22.36 13.81
N ARG A 324 -3.39 22.05 15.00
CA ARG A 324 -2.23 22.76 15.58
C ARG A 324 -0.97 22.66 14.72
N VAL A 325 -0.74 21.51 14.10
CA VAL A 325 0.39 21.34 13.16
C VAL A 325 0.18 22.21 11.92
N ALA A 326 -1.02 22.23 11.34
CA ALA A 326 -1.32 23.07 10.19
C ALA A 326 -1.10 24.56 10.50
N GLU A 327 -1.56 25.03 11.67
CA GLU A 327 -1.30 26.38 12.17
C GLU A 327 0.20 26.66 12.33
N GLY A 328 0.93 25.76 12.97
CA GLY A 328 2.39 25.88 13.13
C GLY A 328 3.14 25.94 11.80
N LEU A 329 2.72 25.15 10.79
CA LEU A 329 3.28 25.20 9.45
C LEU A 329 2.98 26.55 8.76
N MET A 330 1.76 27.09 8.94
CA MET A 330 1.37 28.40 8.41
C MET A 330 2.18 29.54 9.05
N GLN A 331 2.47 29.44 10.35
CA GLN A 331 3.34 30.40 11.05
C GLN A 331 4.79 30.28 10.56
N GLY A 332 5.31 29.06 10.41
CA GLY A 332 6.66 28.81 9.87
C GLY A 332 6.86 29.34 8.45
N ARG A 333 5.81 29.34 7.62
CA ARG A 333 5.82 29.99 6.31
C ARG A 333 6.02 31.52 6.40
N ARG A 334 5.46 32.18 7.43
CA ARG A 334 5.53 33.65 7.61
C ARG A 334 6.83 34.13 8.24
N ALA A 335 7.51 33.30 9.02
CA ALA A 335 8.67 33.69 9.85
C ALA A 335 10.01 33.86 9.09
N ARG A 336 10.11 33.49 7.81
CA ARG A 336 11.37 33.58 7.04
C ARG A 336 11.37 34.86 6.19
N PRO A 337 12.32 35.81 6.38
CA PRO A 337 12.35 37.05 5.60
C PRO A 337 12.42 36.76 4.10
N LEU A 338 11.73 37.60 3.30
CA LEU A 338 11.97 37.67 1.86
C LEU A 338 13.46 37.94 1.62
N PRO A 339 14.12 37.30 0.64
CA PRO A 339 15.40 37.83 0.17
C PRO A 339 15.11 39.28 -0.21
N ARG A 340 15.82 40.25 0.38
CA ARG A 340 15.80 41.62 -0.12
C ARG A 340 16.17 41.51 -1.60
N THR A 341 15.19 41.69 -2.48
CA THR A 341 15.47 42.03 -3.86
C THR A 341 16.41 43.23 -3.77
N ALA A 342 17.62 43.10 -4.30
CA ALA A 342 18.49 44.25 -4.49
C ALA A 342 17.67 45.27 -5.28
N HIS A 343 17.21 46.33 -4.61
CA HIS A 343 16.69 47.49 -5.30
C HIS A 343 17.86 48.01 -6.15
N PRO A 344 17.68 48.22 -7.47
CA PRO A 344 18.64 49.01 -8.20
C PRO A 344 18.67 50.38 -7.51
N VAL A 345 19.87 50.80 -7.11
CA VAL A 345 20.14 52.15 -6.64
C VAL A 345 19.63 53.08 -7.74
N LEU A 346 18.56 53.84 -7.45
CA LEU A 346 18.22 54.99 -8.26
C LEU A 346 19.31 56.02 -7.94
N GLU A 347 20.19 56.25 -8.92
CA GLU A 347 21.13 57.37 -8.89
C GLU A 347 20.35 58.68 -8.73
N ASP A 348 20.79 59.48 -7.76
CA ASP A 348 20.26 60.79 -7.42
C ASP A 348 20.62 61.80 -8.52
N PRO A 349 19.66 62.45 -9.21
CA PRO A 349 19.95 63.42 -10.24
C PRO A 349 20.17 64.80 -9.60
N SER A 350 21.27 64.97 -8.89
CA SER A 350 21.64 66.28 -8.30
C SER A 350 23.13 66.59 -8.40
N GLU A 351 23.74 66.40 -9.56
CA GLU A 351 25.02 67.04 -9.91
C GLU A 351 25.00 67.43 -11.39
N ILE A 352 24.37 68.57 -11.70
CA ILE A 352 24.67 69.36 -12.90
C ILE A 352 25.23 70.68 -12.41
N THR A 353 26.55 70.70 -12.22
CA THR A 353 27.29 71.92 -11.95
C THR A 353 27.58 72.61 -13.28
N VAL A 354 27.09 73.84 -13.39
CA VAL A 354 27.26 74.78 -14.50
C VAL A 354 28.75 75.14 -14.65
N GLY A 355 29.29 74.98 -15.85
CA GLY A 355 30.57 75.53 -16.27
C GLY A 355 30.38 76.38 -17.53
N THR A 356 30.47 77.69 -17.37
CA THR A 356 30.71 78.68 -18.44
C THR A 356 32.16 78.67 -18.88
#